data_AF-A0A1V9XS89-F1
#
_entry.id   AF-A0A1V9XS89-F1
#
_cell.length_a   1.000
_cell.length_b   1.000
_cell.length_c   1.000
_cell.angle_alpha   90.00
_cell.angle_beta   90.00
_cell.angle_gamma   90.00
#
_symmetry.space_group_name_H-M   'P 1'
#
loop_
_entity.id
_entity.type
_entity.pdbx_description
1 polymer ?
#
loop_
_entity_poly.entity_id
_entity_poly.type
_entity_poly.pdbx_seq_one_letter_code
_entity_poly.pdbx_strand_id
1 'polypeptide(L)'
;MVRPASPQTLIERIQANLSSEWNEDLEPVIEPLARRLQKFFLPIAQEIAYDETLSPGCLQSLMRIAVGLRNFRIWALKFLDSNGGIGVNKVDGNAASLGGYDECLSIRVPQKDQLDQEFVGSPNATWPIELMEKLPIGMRVGICIPSKCENSIVTHLTQKDLSVRVMRCFSARVSYLKLITRKKSEENRDLDCVHGIRVFSSLWILLAHTYLGDVGLYDRGLHFLSVVRSPAFSIVVQGMLAVDTFFAITGIVVYRKLYSAIVKERILDRVCKYKRKMSVVTDFNWDHCNEKISVSKLVPMVLLRRGIRLLVPSLAVTCLLYILPLITSGPGMDAFYPYLRNNCDQRWWTLLLFINNFWSFEFTCMNNQWYNAADMQLLLIVILPAICIVRQPRQGLVAIAFFTIFSMAYTAFLTIYYNAAPTSVILPRQTLKVLQSTLRIGDQALPHLATVCVGILGGYLMEHRKDSKISSLGMWTGWLLSGALSFVVVFIITIWHRRGEISTAEAAAYAFLYRPLWGAFVVWLIFACGTGRARKYS
;
A
#
# COMPACT_ATOMS: atom_id res chain seq x y z
N MET A 1 -50.19 -65.50 -16.43
CA MET A 1 -49.33 -64.63 -17.27
C MET A 1 -48.86 -63.46 -16.43
N VAL A 2 -47.67 -63.55 -15.84
CA VAL A 2 -47.02 -62.43 -15.16
C VAL A 2 -46.17 -61.72 -16.21
N ARG A 3 -46.45 -60.44 -16.48
CA ARG A 3 -45.65 -59.63 -17.42
C ARG A 3 -44.29 -59.32 -16.79
N PRO A 4 -43.18 -59.35 -17.54
CA PRO A 4 -41.87 -58.99 -17.01
C PRO A 4 -41.77 -57.47 -16.82
N ALA A 5 -41.14 -57.05 -15.73
CA ALA A 5 -40.83 -55.65 -15.45
C ALA A 5 -39.85 -55.10 -16.50
N SER A 6 -40.04 -53.83 -16.89
CA SER A 6 -39.21 -53.12 -17.87
C SER A 6 -37.74 -53.04 -17.44
N PRO A 7 -36.75 -53.15 -18.36
CA PRO A 7 -35.32 -53.12 -18.04
C PRO A 7 -34.81 -51.84 -17.36
N GLN A 8 -35.53 -50.72 -17.47
CA GLN A 8 -35.12 -49.42 -16.94
C GLN A 8 -35.03 -49.37 -15.41
N THR A 9 -35.83 -50.16 -14.67
CA THR A 9 -35.88 -50.08 -13.20
C THR A 9 -34.75 -50.85 -12.50
N LEU A 10 -34.10 -51.79 -13.20
CA LEU A 10 -32.99 -52.58 -12.66
C LEU A 10 -31.67 -51.80 -12.76
N ILE A 11 -31.45 -51.10 -13.87
CA ILE A 11 -30.25 -50.27 -14.09
C ILE A 11 -30.22 -49.10 -13.11
N GLU A 12 -31.36 -48.43 -12.88
CA GLU A 12 -31.45 -47.34 -11.89
C GLU A 12 -31.18 -47.81 -10.46
N ARG A 13 -31.66 -49.01 -10.07
CA ARG A 13 -31.36 -49.59 -8.75
C ARG A 13 -29.89 -50.01 -8.63
N ILE A 14 -29.32 -50.57 -9.68
CA ILE A 14 -27.90 -50.97 -9.72
C ILE A 14 -27.01 -49.72 -9.65
N GLN A 15 -27.34 -48.64 -10.38
CA GLN A 15 -26.62 -47.36 -10.29
C GLN A 15 -26.77 -46.70 -8.91
N ALA A 16 -27.95 -46.77 -8.30
CA ALA A 16 -28.16 -46.27 -6.94
C ALA A 16 -27.33 -47.04 -5.91
N ASN A 17 -27.31 -48.38 -5.99
CA ASN A 17 -26.53 -49.23 -5.08
C ASN A 17 -25.01 -49.11 -5.30
N LEU A 18 -24.55 -49.08 -6.56
CA LEU A 18 -23.14 -48.83 -6.86
C LEU A 18 -22.71 -47.45 -6.36
N SER A 19 -23.57 -46.44 -6.50
CA SER A 19 -23.26 -45.11 -5.98
C SER A 19 -23.22 -45.07 -4.45
N SER A 20 -24.00 -45.89 -3.73
CA SER A 20 -23.95 -45.94 -2.26
C SER A 20 -22.71 -46.68 -1.74
N GLU A 21 -22.30 -47.77 -2.38
CA GLU A 21 -21.08 -48.51 -1.99
C GLU A 21 -19.81 -47.67 -2.18
N TRP A 22 -19.69 -46.96 -3.31
CA TRP A 22 -18.58 -46.04 -3.56
C TRP A 22 -18.50 -44.87 -2.56
N ASN A 23 -19.64 -44.50 -1.96
CA ASN A 23 -19.69 -43.40 -0.99
C ASN A 23 -19.12 -43.80 0.39
N GLU A 24 -19.21 -45.08 0.77
CA GLU A 24 -18.72 -45.59 2.06
C GLU A 24 -17.19 -45.76 2.05
N ASP A 25 -16.60 -46.14 0.91
CA ASP A 25 -15.15 -46.35 0.78
C ASP A 25 -14.32 -45.04 0.79
N LEU A 26 -14.92 -43.90 0.40
CA LEU A 26 -14.23 -42.59 0.35
C LEU A 26 -14.28 -41.81 1.67
N GLU A 27 -15.18 -42.15 2.58
CA GLU A 27 -15.43 -41.44 3.84
C GLU A 27 -14.15 -41.25 4.72
N PRO A 28 -13.28 -42.27 4.92
CA PRO A 28 -12.07 -42.12 5.75
C PRO A 28 -10.98 -41.24 5.10
N VAL A 29 -10.99 -41.07 3.77
CA VAL A 29 -10.04 -40.21 3.04
C VAL A 29 -10.50 -38.74 3.06
N ILE A 30 -11.82 -38.52 3.07
CA ILE A 30 -12.41 -37.19 3.02
C ILE A 30 -12.40 -36.51 4.40
N GLU A 31 -12.51 -37.24 5.51
CA GLU A 31 -12.65 -36.67 6.87
C GLU A 31 -11.53 -35.68 7.32
N PRO A 32 -10.23 -35.92 7.02
CA PRO A 32 -9.16 -34.97 7.36
C PRO A 32 -9.16 -33.73 6.47
N LEU A 33 -9.46 -33.89 5.18
CA LEU A 33 -9.60 -32.80 4.21
C LEU A 33 -10.83 -31.94 4.53
N ALA A 34 -11.88 -32.62 4.96
CA ALA A 34 -13.14 -32.07 5.41
C ALA A 34 -12.98 -31.06 6.55
N ARG A 35 -12.28 -31.44 7.61
CA ARG A 35 -12.01 -30.53 8.75
C ARG A 35 -11.25 -29.26 8.35
N ARG A 36 -10.39 -29.30 7.32
CA ARG A 36 -9.68 -28.12 6.79
C ARG A 36 -10.59 -27.23 5.94
N LEU A 37 -11.38 -27.84 5.06
CA LEU A 37 -12.33 -27.14 4.18
C LEU A 37 -13.49 -26.52 4.95
N GLN A 38 -13.94 -27.15 6.04
CA GLN A 38 -15.02 -26.64 6.89
C GLN A 38 -14.71 -25.24 7.44
N LYS A 39 -13.45 -24.95 7.81
CA LYS A 39 -13.01 -23.61 8.26
C LYS A 39 -13.02 -22.56 7.14
N PHE A 40 -12.85 -22.99 5.90
CA PHE A 40 -12.87 -22.11 4.72
C PHE A 40 -14.31 -21.75 4.31
N PHE A 41 -15.23 -22.72 4.37
CA PHE A 41 -16.62 -22.54 3.93
C PHE A 41 -17.56 -21.96 5.00
N LEU A 42 -17.23 -22.06 6.28
CA LEU A 42 -18.05 -21.50 7.38
C LEU A 42 -18.34 -19.98 7.25
N PRO A 43 -17.33 -19.12 6.98
CA PRO A 43 -17.60 -17.68 6.79
C PRO A 43 -18.44 -17.40 5.54
N ILE A 44 -18.29 -18.20 4.48
CA ILE A 44 -19.07 -18.07 3.23
C ILE A 44 -20.54 -18.40 3.48
N ALA A 45 -20.83 -19.49 4.20
CA ALA A 45 -22.18 -19.89 4.56
C ALA A 45 -22.89 -18.86 5.46
N GLN A 46 -22.15 -18.27 6.40
CA GLN A 46 -22.67 -17.18 7.24
C GLN A 46 -23.02 -15.96 6.40
N GLU A 47 -22.18 -15.58 5.43
CA GLU A 47 -22.40 -14.41 4.60
C GLU A 47 -23.61 -14.56 3.64
N ILE A 48 -23.86 -15.77 3.14
CA ILE A 48 -25.04 -16.08 2.31
C ILE A 48 -26.33 -16.04 3.15
N ALA A 49 -26.28 -16.47 4.41
CA ALA A 49 -27.44 -16.51 5.30
C ALA A 49 -28.00 -15.11 5.65
N TYR A 50 -27.17 -14.06 5.56
CA TYR A 50 -27.55 -12.67 5.87
C TYR A 50 -27.77 -11.79 4.64
N ASP A 51 -27.83 -12.36 3.43
CA ASP A 51 -28.04 -11.58 2.21
C ASP A 51 -29.54 -11.32 1.96
N GLU A 52 -29.97 -10.08 2.22
CA GLU A 52 -31.37 -9.64 2.05
C GLU A 52 -31.81 -9.56 0.57
N THR A 53 -30.89 -9.72 -0.39
CA THR A 53 -31.20 -9.63 -1.82
C THR A 53 -31.67 -10.95 -2.45
N LEU A 54 -31.61 -12.06 -1.69
CA LEU A 54 -31.93 -13.40 -2.19
C LEU A 54 -33.41 -13.75 -2.02
N SER A 55 -33.99 -14.43 -3.02
CA SER A 55 -35.32 -15.01 -2.87
C SER A 55 -35.30 -16.10 -1.78
N PRO A 56 -36.36 -16.24 -0.96
CA PRO A 56 -36.42 -17.26 0.10
C PRO A 56 -36.19 -18.70 -0.42
N GLY A 57 -36.65 -18.97 -1.65
CA GLY A 57 -36.44 -20.26 -2.32
C GLY A 57 -34.98 -20.52 -2.72
N CYS A 58 -34.27 -19.49 -3.21
CA CYS A 58 -32.85 -19.60 -3.53
C CYS A 58 -32.00 -19.75 -2.26
N LEU A 59 -32.30 -18.96 -1.22
CA LEU A 59 -31.62 -19.03 0.07
C LEU A 59 -31.73 -20.42 0.70
N GLN A 60 -32.92 -21.02 0.63
CA GLN A 60 -33.13 -22.39 1.13
C GLN A 60 -32.26 -23.42 0.41
N SER A 61 -32.17 -23.36 -0.92
CA SER A 61 -31.35 -24.29 -1.70
C SER A 61 -29.84 -24.05 -1.51
N LEU A 62 -29.40 -22.79 -1.37
CA LEU A 62 -28.02 -22.46 -1.04
C LEU A 62 -27.64 -22.94 0.37
N MET A 63 -28.52 -22.80 1.34
CA MET A 63 -28.32 -23.33 2.69
C MET A 63 -28.25 -24.86 2.71
N ARG A 64 -29.04 -25.54 1.87
CA ARG A 64 -28.93 -27.00 1.68
C ARG A 64 -27.56 -27.39 1.14
N ILE A 65 -27.07 -26.72 0.09
CA ILE A 65 -25.71 -26.94 -0.43
C ILE A 65 -24.68 -26.70 0.67
N ALA A 66 -24.78 -25.59 1.41
CA ALA A 66 -23.85 -25.26 2.48
C ALA A 66 -23.83 -26.33 3.58
N VAL A 67 -24.99 -26.85 3.99
CA VAL A 67 -25.11 -27.96 4.94
C VAL A 67 -24.55 -29.27 4.33
N GLY A 68 -24.80 -29.53 3.05
CA GLY A 68 -24.25 -30.66 2.31
C GLY A 68 -22.72 -30.63 2.26
N LEU A 69 -22.12 -29.47 1.98
CA LEU A 69 -20.68 -29.24 1.97
C LEU A 69 -20.07 -29.33 3.36
N ARG A 70 -20.76 -28.79 4.38
CA ARG A 70 -20.35 -28.91 5.79
C ARG A 70 -20.31 -30.36 6.25
N ASN A 71 -21.21 -31.18 5.72
CA ASN A 71 -21.34 -32.60 6.06
C ASN A 71 -20.73 -33.52 4.99
N PHE A 72 -19.92 -32.98 4.06
CA PHE A 72 -19.18 -33.71 3.02
C PHE A 72 -20.01 -34.69 2.19
N ARG A 73 -21.26 -34.32 1.90
CA ARG A 73 -22.13 -35.13 1.05
C ARG A 73 -21.64 -35.10 -0.38
N ILE A 74 -21.61 -36.27 -1.02
CA ILE A 74 -21.03 -36.44 -2.35
C ILE A 74 -21.78 -35.66 -3.43
N TRP A 75 -23.10 -35.53 -3.33
CA TRP A 75 -23.88 -34.65 -4.21
C TRP A 75 -23.47 -33.17 -4.09
N ALA A 76 -23.05 -32.72 -2.90
CA ALA A 76 -22.61 -31.34 -2.67
C ALA A 76 -21.17 -31.11 -3.16
N LEU A 77 -20.31 -32.14 -3.10
CA LEU A 77 -18.99 -32.11 -3.71
C LEU A 77 -19.06 -32.10 -5.24
N LYS A 78 -19.94 -32.92 -5.83
CA LYS A 78 -20.25 -32.87 -7.28
C LYS A 78 -20.78 -31.51 -7.71
N PHE A 79 -21.57 -30.85 -6.87
CA PHE A 79 -21.98 -29.46 -7.10
C PHE A 79 -20.79 -28.51 -7.23
N LEU A 80 -19.77 -28.63 -6.37
CA LEU A 80 -18.55 -27.82 -6.50
C LEU A 80 -17.74 -28.18 -7.75
N ASP A 81 -17.55 -29.47 -8.01
CA ASP A 81 -16.73 -29.99 -9.11
C ASP A 81 -17.30 -29.65 -10.50
N SER A 82 -18.63 -29.56 -10.60
CA SER A 82 -19.32 -29.17 -11.84
C SER A 82 -19.07 -27.71 -12.28
N ASN A 83 -18.47 -26.86 -11.43
CA ASN A 83 -18.15 -25.47 -11.79
C ASN A 83 -16.88 -25.36 -12.65
N GLY A 84 -16.84 -24.40 -13.56
CA GLY A 84 -15.66 -24.10 -14.37
C GLY A 84 -14.48 -23.61 -13.53
N GLY A 85 -13.35 -24.32 -13.60
CA GLY A 85 -12.10 -23.97 -12.91
C GLY A 85 -11.15 -23.08 -13.72
N ILE A 86 -9.94 -22.84 -13.21
CA ILE A 86 -8.86 -22.19 -13.98
C ILE A 86 -8.12 -23.27 -14.78
N GLY A 87 -8.46 -23.43 -16.06
CA GLY A 87 -7.79 -24.37 -16.98
C GLY A 87 -6.43 -23.88 -17.50
N VAL A 88 -5.69 -24.81 -18.12
CA VAL A 88 -4.40 -24.62 -18.80
C VAL A 88 -4.54 -23.93 -20.17
N ASN A 89 -3.45 -23.36 -20.70
CA ASN A 89 -3.34 -22.68 -22.01
C ASN A 89 -3.99 -21.28 -22.11
N LYS A 90 -3.89 -20.48 -21.04
CA LYS A 90 -4.37 -19.08 -21.04
C LYS A 90 -3.44 -18.10 -21.75
N VAL A 91 -2.14 -18.43 -21.87
CA VAL A 91 -1.17 -17.59 -22.59
C VAL A 91 -1.41 -17.63 -24.10
N ASP A 92 -1.99 -18.72 -24.61
CA ASP A 92 -2.34 -18.90 -26.03
C ASP A 92 -3.78 -18.46 -26.38
N GLY A 93 -4.47 -17.76 -25.46
CA GLY A 93 -5.76 -17.13 -25.75
C GLY A 93 -7.02 -17.96 -25.45
N ASN A 94 -6.92 -19.09 -24.74
CA ASN A 94 -8.12 -19.80 -24.29
C ASN A 94 -8.83 -19.03 -23.15
N ALA A 95 -10.00 -18.47 -23.47
CA ALA A 95 -10.79 -17.64 -22.55
C ALA A 95 -12.04 -18.36 -21.99
N ALA A 96 -12.26 -19.65 -22.24
CA ALA A 96 -13.47 -20.34 -21.79
C ALA A 96 -13.16 -21.52 -20.85
N SER A 97 -13.87 -21.58 -19.73
CA SER A 97 -13.91 -22.71 -18.78
C SER A 97 -15.35 -22.91 -18.32
N LEU A 98 -16.11 -23.70 -19.08
CA LEU A 98 -17.58 -23.77 -18.93
C LEU A 98 -18.06 -24.72 -17.82
N GLY A 99 -17.17 -25.47 -17.18
CA GLY A 99 -17.53 -26.48 -16.19
C GLY A 99 -18.25 -27.69 -16.79
N GLY A 100 -18.69 -28.62 -15.94
CA GLY A 100 -19.43 -29.81 -16.32
C GLY A 100 -20.94 -29.54 -16.34
N TYR A 101 -21.48 -29.17 -17.50
CA TYR A 101 -22.91 -28.85 -17.65
C TYR A 101 -23.81 -30.04 -17.31
N ASP A 102 -23.55 -31.20 -17.91
CA ASP A 102 -24.31 -32.43 -17.67
C ASP A 102 -24.13 -32.93 -16.24
N GLU A 103 -22.93 -32.74 -15.68
CA GLU A 103 -22.64 -33.09 -14.29
C GLU A 103 -23.48 -32.24 -13.33
N CYS A 104 -23.59 -30.93 -13.55
CA CYS A 104 -24.46 -30.03 -12.78
C CYS A 104 -25.94 -30.46 -12.82
N LEU A 105 -26.45 -30.88 -13.99
CA LEU A 105 -27.83 -31.35 -14.15
C LEU A 105 -28.10 -32.72 -13.51
N SER A 106 -27.05 -33.55 -13.37
CA SER A 106 -27.15 -34.90 -12.82
C SER A 106 -27.28 -34.93 -11.29
N ILE A 107 -27.07 -33.80 -10.61
CA ILE A 107 -27.02 -33.74 -9.15
C ILE A 107 -28.42 -33.90 -8.56
N ARG A 108 -28.59 -34.91 -7.71
CA ARG A 108 -29.83 -35.19 -6.98
C ARG A 108 -29.61 -34.95 -5.48
N VAL A 109 -30.46 -34.14 -4.86
CA VAL A 109 -30.42 -33.86 -3.41
C VAL A 109 -31.39 -34.81 -2.70
N PRO A 110 -30.94 -35.59 -1.70
CA PRO A 110 -31.84 -36.47 -0.95
C PRO A 110 -32.86 -35.66 -0.13
N GLN A 111 -34.16 -35.88 -0.34
CA GLN A 111 -35.24 -35.35 0.50
C GLN A 111 -35.97 -36.50 1.22
N LYS A 112 -36.58 -36.20 2.38
CA LYS A 112 -37.09 -37.20 3.34
C LYS A 112 -38.07 -38.23 2.77
N ASP A 113 -38.73 -37.98 1.63
CA ASP A 113 -39.67 -38.93 1.01
C ASP A 113 -39.66 -38.95 -0.55
N GLN A 114 -38.74 -38.26 -1.25
CA GLN A 114 -38.59 -38.29 -2.73
C GLN A 114 -37.23 -37.73 -3.19
N LEU A 115 -36.75 -38.15 -4.37
CA LEU A 115 -35.53 -37.65 -5.03
C LEU A 115 -35.88 -36.55 -6.05
N ASP A 116 -35.95 -35.30 -5.61
CA ASP A 116 -36.26 -34.16 -6.48
C ASP A 116 -35.01 -33.64 -7.24
N GLN A 117 -35.20 -33.24 -8.51
CA GLN A 117 -34.18 -32.50 -9.27
C GLN A 117 -34.15 -31.04 -8.77
N GLU A 118 -33.15 -30.68 -7.95
CA GLU A 118 -33.06 -29.35 -7.32
C GLU A 118 -32.15 -28.35 -8.10
N PHE A 119 -31.43 -28.80 -9.15
CA PHE A 119 -30.46 -27.98 -9.89
C PHE A 119 -30.80 -27.86 -11.38
N VAL A 120 -30.66 -26.65 -11.93
CA VAL A 120 -30.73 -26.37 -13.37
C VAL A 120 -29.40 -25.74 -13.74
N GLY A 121 -28.63 -26.39 -14.62
CA GLY A 121 -27.43 -25.81 -15.19
C GLY A 121 -27.81 -24.55 -15.97
N SER A 122 -27.26 -23.39 -15.59
CA SER A 122 -27.40 -22.16 -16.37
C SER A 122 -26.32 -22.16 -17.46
N PRO A 123 -26.66 -22.35 -18.75
CA PRO A 123 -25.66 -22.46 -19.79
C PRO A 123 -24.98 -21.12 -20.16
N ASN A 124 -25.41 -19.99 -19.59
CA ASN A 124 -25.01 -18.66 -20.04
C ASN A 124 -24.66 -17.69 -18.90
N ALA A 125 -23.75 -18.08 -18.00
CA ALA A 125 -23.00 -17.10 -17.22
C ALA A 125 -21.87 -16.50 -18.07
N THR A 126 -22.22 -15.63 -19.02
CA THR A 126 -21.22 -14.83 -19.75
C THR A 126 -20.67 -13.75 -18.82
N TRP A 127 -19.35 -13.73 -18.67
CA TRP A 127 -18.59 -12.69 -17.98
C TRP A 127 -18.31 -11.56 -18.97
N PRO A 128 -18.94 -10.37 -18.85
CA PRO A 128 -18.46 -9.20 -19.56
C PRO A 128 -17.34 -8.60 -18.72
N ILE A 129 -16.08 -8.92 -19.06
CA ILE A 129 -15.03 -7.95 -18.78
C ILE A 129 -15.19 -6.90 -19.87
N GLU A 130 -15.82 -5.77 -19.57
CA GLU A 130 -15.73 -4.57 -20.40
C GLU A 130 -14.28 -4.09 -20.40
N LEU A 131 -13.44 -4.73 -21.22
CA LEU A 131 -12.04 -4.37 -21.41
C LEU A 131 -11.85 -3.47 -22.63
N MET A 132 -12.73 -3.52 -23.64
CA MET A 132 -12.80 -2.58 -24.76
C MET A 132 -14.19 -2.65 -25.40
N GLU A 133 -14.75 -1.52 -25.83
CA GLU A 133 -16.04 -1.42 -26.52
C GLU A 133 -16.04 -2.05 -27.94
N LYS A 134 -14.94 -2.68 -28.39
CA LYS A 134 -14.83 -3.20 -29.77
C LYS A 134 -14.19 -4.58 -29.99
N LEU A 135 -13.81 -5.36 -28.97
CA LEU A 135 -13.34 -6.75 -29.14
C LEU A 135 -13.60 -7.60 -27.87
N PRO A 136 -14.42 -8.68 -27.90
CA PRO A 136 -14.87 -9.37 -26.70
C PRO A 136 -13.94 -10.52 -26.29
N ILE A 137 -12.86 -10.23 -25.56
CA ILE A 137 -12.09 -11.26 -24.84
C ILE A 137 -12.62 -11.36 -23.41
N GLY A 138 -13.84 -11.87 -23.26
CA GLY A 138 -14.45 -12.15 -21.96
C GLY A 138 -14.11 -13.56 -21.51
N MET A 139 -13.53 -13.73 -20.31
CA MET A 139 -13.33 -15.06 -19.74
C MET A 139 -14.69 -15.70 -19.42
N ARG A 140 -15.15 -16.70 -20.17
CA ARG A 140 -16.44 -17.37 -19.91
C ARG A 140 -16.24 -18.47 -18.87
N VAL A 141 -16.82 -18.31 -17.68
CA VAL A 141 -16.83 -19.36 -16.65
C VAL A 141 -18.26 -19.83 -16.41
N GLY A 142 -18.51 -21.13 -16.60
CA GLY A 142 -19.80 -21.73 -16.27
C GLY A 142 -19.87 -22.05 -14.79
N ILE A 143 -20.98 -21.69 -14.14
CA ILE A 143 -21.21 -21.90 -12.71
C ILE A 143 -22.52 -22.67 -12.55
N CYS A 144 -22.49 -23.73 -11.75
CA CYS A 144 -23.67 -24.52 -11.37
C CYS A 144 -24.42 -23.78 -10.27
N ILE A 145 -25.74 -23.61 -10.44
CA ILE A 145 -26.58 -22.81 -9.55
C ILE A 145 -27.89 -23.58 -9.27
N PRO A 146 -28.49 -23.47 -8.08
CA PRO A 146 -29.83 -23.98 -7.83
C PRO A 146 -30.87 -23.42 -8.81
N SER A 147 -31.79 -24.28 -9.22
CA SER A 147 -32.91 -23.94 -10.12
C SER A 147 -33.79 -22.79 -9.63
N LYS A 148 -33.82 -22.57 -8.31
CA LYS A 148 -34.61 -21.52 -7.64
C LYS A 148 -33.91 -20.15 -7.59
N CYS A 149 -32.68 -20.05 -8.08
CA CYS A 149 -31.88 -18.83 -8.07
C CYS A 149 -31.86 -18.16 -9.46
N GLU A 150 -31.89 -16.83 -9.49
CA GLU A 150 -31.76 -16.06 -10.72
C GLU A 150 -30.29 -15.89 -11.15
N ASN A 151 -30.03 -15.76 -12.46
CA ASN A 151 -28.68 -15.59 -13.02
C ASN A 151 -27.94 -14.34 -12.51
N SER A 152 -28.66 -13.35 -11.99
CA SER A 152 -28.12 -12.11 -11.39
C SER A 152 -27.24 -12.36 -10.14
N ILE A 153 -27.41 -13.51 -9.48
CA ILE A 153 -26.64 -13.89 -8.28
C ILE A 153 -25.18 -14.22 -8.62
N VAL A 154 -24.89 -14.67 -9.85
CA VAL A 154 -23.53 -15.02 -10.29
C VAL A 154 -22.58 -13.82 -10.16
N THR A 155 -23.05 -12.64 -10.54
CA THR A 155 -22.26 -11.41 -10.44
C THR A 155 -21.98 -10.99 -8.99
N HIS A 156 -22.85 -11.34 -8.04
CA HIS A 156 -22.66 -11.04 -6.62
C HIS A 156 -21.72 -12.03 -5.92
N LEU A 157 -21.85 -13.33 -6.22
CA LEU A 157 -20.98 -14.37 -5.65
C LEU A 157 -19.53 -14.26 -6.19
N THR A 158 -19.36 -13.94 -7.47
CA THR A 158 -18.03 -13.84 -8.10
C THR A 158 -17.23 -12.61 -7.68
N GLN A 159 -17.88 -11.49 -7.33
CA GLN A 159 -17.19 -10.30 -6.80
C GLN A 159 -16.52 -10.54 -5.44
N LYS A 160 -16.97 -11.56 -4.69
CA LYS A 160 -16.46 -11.90 -3.36
C LYS A 160 -15.32 -12.93 -3.39
N ASP A 161 -15.00 -13.54 -4.53
CA ASP A 161 -13.87 -14.47 -4.64
C ASP A 161 -12.52 -13.76 -4.46
N LEU A 162 -11.58 -14.40 -3.75
CA LEU A 162 -10.24 -13.90 -3.50
C LEU A 162 -9.45 -13.73 -4.80
N SER A 163 -9.59 -14.68 -5.73
CA SER A 163 -8.93 -14.67 -7.04
C SER A 163 -9.34 -13.45 -7.87
N VAL A 164 -10.64 -13.13 -7.85
CA VAL A 164 -11.21 -11.96 -8.53
C VAL A 164 -10.75 -10.67 -7.87
N ARG A 165 -10.70 -10.61 -6.53
CA ARG A 165 -10.15 -9.45 -5.80
C ARG A 165 -8.68 -9.20 -6.14
N VAL A 166 -7.86 -10.26 -6.23
CA VAL A 166 -6.45 -10.16 -6.63
C VAL A 166 -6.32 -9.66 -8.07
N MET A 167 -7.07 -10.22 -9.03
CA MET A 167 -7.05 -9.76 -10.42
C MET A 167 -7.49 -8.29 -10.57
N ARG A 168 -8.49 -7.88 -9.79
CA ARG A 168 -8.97 -6.49 -9.77
C ARG A 168 -7.93 -5.49 -9.22
N CYS A 169 -7.00 -5.94 -8.37
CA CYS A 169 -5.87 -5.11 -7.91
C CYS A 169 -4.91 -4.74 -9.03
N PHE A 170 -4.82 -5.54 -10.11
CA PHE A 170 -3.97 -5.27 -11.27
C PHE A 170 -4.74 -4.63 -12.44
N SER A 171 -6.03 -4.36 -12.28
CA SER A 171 -6.83 -3.69 -13.31
C SER A 171 -6.47 -2.21 -13.43
N ALA A 172 -5.94 -1.82 -14.59
CA ALA A 172 -5.66 -0.43 -14.92
C ALA A 172 -6.91 0.45 -14.87
N ARG A 173 -8.06 -0.02 -15.38
CA ARG A 173 -9.35 0.72 -15.33
C ARG A 173 -9.82 0.96 -13.90
N VAL A 174 -9.82 -0.07 -13.05
CA VAL A 174 -10.27 0.10 -11.64
C VAL A 174 -9.32 1.00 -10.87
N SER A 175 -8.01 0.88 -11.10
CA SER A 175 -7.02 1.76 -10.51
C SER A 175 -7.20 3.21 -10.99
N TYR A 176 -7.40 3.41 -12.30
CA TYR A 176 -7.66 4.72 -12.91
C TYR A 176 -8.93 5.36 -12.38
N LEU A 177 -10.05 4.63 -12.36
CA LEU A 177 -11.31 5.12 -11.79
C LEU A 177 -11.13 5.48 -10.32
N LYS A 178 -10.48 4.63 -9.50
CA LYS A 178 -10.16 4.98 -8.10
C LYS A 178 -9.27 6.22 -7.96
N LEU A 179 -8.39 6.50 -8.93
CA LEU A 179 -7.53 7.67 -8.93
C LEU A 179 -8.30 8.96 -9.22
N ILE A 180 -9.28 8.91 -10.14
CA ILE A 180 -10.07 10.10 -10.52
C ILE A 180 -11.29 10.31 -9.61
N THR A 181 -11.82 9.26 -8.97
CA THR A 181 -12.98 9.37 -8.09
C THR A 181 -12.58 9.85 -6.70
N ARG A 182 -12.87 11.13 -6.39
CA ARG A 182 -12.61 11.70 -5.07
C ARG A 182 -13.70 11.30 -4.07
N LYS A 183 -13.39 10.37 -3.16
CA LYS A 183 -14.27 10.09 -2.01
C LYS A 183 -14.11 11.20 -0.96
N LYS A 184 -15.13 12.04 -0.75
CA LYS A 184 -15.17 12.95 0.41
C LYS A 184 -15.27 12.11 1.68
N SER A 185 -14.18 12.00 2.42
CA SER A 185 -14.16 11.42 3.76
C SER A 185 -14.13 12.56 4.77
N GLU A 186 -15.19 12.70 5.56
CA GLU A 186 -15.26 13.73 6.62
C GLU A 186 -14.22 13.50 7.74
N GLU A 187 -13.79 12.25 7.94
CA GLU A 187 -12.88 11.84 9.02
C GLU A 187 -11.44 12.40 8.87
N ASN A 188 -11.02 12.88 7.68
CA ASN A 188 -9.64 13.31 7.41
C ASN A 188 -9.50 14.73 6.82
N ARG A 189 -10.53 15.58 6.93
CA ARG A 189 -10.53 16.93 6.32
C ARG A 189 -9.32 17.80 6.69
N ASP A 190 -8.76 17.60 7.88
CA ASP A 190 -7.58 18.35 8.37
C ASP A 190 -6.28 18.06 7.58
N LEU A 191 -6.24 17.01 6.75
CA LEU A 191 -5.06 16.65 5.95
C LEU A 191 -5.23 16.90 4.45
N ASP A 192 -6.32 17.56 4.02
CA ASP A 192 -6.55 17.82 2.59
C ASP A 192 -5.42 18.64 1.96
N CYS A 193 -4.83 19.58 2.70
CA CYS A 193 -3.70 20.39 2.26
C CYS A 193 -2.45 19.56 1.93
N VAL A 194 -2.28 18.38 2.55
CA VAL A 194 -1.15 17.48 2.31
C VAL A 194 -1.13 17.00 0.86
N HIS A 195 -2.30 16.82 0.23
CA HIS A 195 -2.38 16.44 -1.18
C HIS A 195 -1.79 17.52 -2.08
N GLY A 196 -2.10 18.80 -1.84
CA GLY A 196 -1.53 19.93 -2.58
C GLY A 196 -0.02 20.04 -2.38
N ILE A 197 0.44 19.95 -1.12
CA ILE A 197 1.87 19.99 -0.79
C ILE A 197 2.63 18.90 -1.54
N ARG A 198 2.11 17.67 -1.59
CA ARG A 198 2.74 16.57 -2.34
C ARG A 198 2.88 16.87 -3.82
N VAL A 199 1.87 17.48 -4.46
CA VAL A 199 1.95 17.84 -5.88
C VAL A 199 3.08 18.83 -6.12
N PHE A 200 3.13 19.93 -5.34
CA PHE A 200 4.18 20.93 -5.50
C PHE A 200 5.58 20.37 -5.18
N SER A 201 5.72 19.56 -4.14
CA SER A 201 6.99 18.88 -3.83
C SER A 201 7.41 17.90 -4.92
N SER A 202 6.47 17.13 -5.51
CA SER A 202 6.77 16.23 -6.63
C SER A 202 7.20 16.99 -7.88
N LEU A 203 6.55 18.10 -8.20
CA LEU A 203 6.94 18.96 -9.33
C LEU A 203 8.33 19.56 -9.11
N TRP A 204 8.65 19.95 -7.87
CA TRP A 204 9.97 20.45 -7.53
C TRP A 204 11.05 19.36 -7.64
N ILE A 205 10.78 18.14 -7.17
CA ILE A 205 11.67 16.99 -7.37
C ILE A 205 11.90 16.73 -8.86
N LEU A 206 10.83 16.75 -9.67
CA LEU A 206 10.92 16.56 -11.11
C LEU A 206 11.80 17.64 -11.76
N LEU A 207 11.56 18.91 -11.42
CA LEU A 207 12.37 20.04 -11.88
C LEU A 207 13.85 19.85 -11.54
N ALA A 208 14.17 19.46 -10.31
CA ALA A 208 15.54 19.21 -9.88
C ALA A 208 16.20 18.09 -10.69
N HIS A 209 15.53 16.95 -10.87
CA HIS A 209 16.08 15.84 -11.67
C HIS A 209 16.21 16.16 -13.16
N THR A 210 15.30 16.93 -13.74
CA THR A 210 15.39 17.34 -15.15
C THR A 210 16.64 18.21 -15.39
N TYR A 211 16.90 19.20 -14.53
CA TYR A 211 18.04 20.11 -14.70
C TYR A 211 19.37 19.53 -14.23
N LEU A 212 19.39 18.76 -13.13
CA LEU A 212 20.62 18.15 -12.61
C LEU A 212 20.99 16.85 -13.34
N GLY A 213 20.04 16.22 -14.04
CA GLY A 213 20.28 15.04 -14.88
C GLY A 213 20.56 15.35 -16.35
N ASP A 214 20.41 16.60 -16.79
CA ASP A 214 20.66 16.99 -18.19
C ASP A 214 22.17 17.01 -18.49
N VAL A 215 22.62 16.07 -19.31
CA VAL A 215 24.01 15.96 -19.77
C VAL A 215 24.42 17.20 -20.58
N GLY A 216 23.51 17.81 -21.33
CA GLY A 216 23.79 19.00 -22.16
C GLY A 216 24.09 20.27 -21.35
N LEU A 217 23.68 20.30 -20.09
CA LEU A 217 24.08 21.34 -19.14
C LEU A 217 25.55 21.22 -18.74
N TYR A 218 26.09 20.00 -18.67
CA TYR A 218 27.51 19.75 -18.40
C TYR A 218 28.39 20.04 -19.62
N ASP A 219 27.90 19.82 -20.84
CA ASP A 219 28.61 20.14 -22.09
C ASP A 219 28.87 21.65 -22.23
N ARG A 220 28.08 22.50 -21.57
CA ARG A 220 28.23 23.97 -21.55
C ARG A 220 28.67 24.48 -20.17
N GLY A 221 29.79 23.96 -19.65
CA GLY A 221 30.27 24.24 -18.30
C GLY A 221 30.30 25.73 -17.89
N LEU A 222 30.68 26.65 -18.78
CA LEU A 222 30.67 28.10 -18.50
C LEU A 222 29.25 28.66 -18.35
N HIS A 223 28.33 28.25 -19.22
CA HIS A 223 26.91 28.63 -19.11
C HIS A 223 26.32 28.04 -17.82
N PHE A 224 26.65 26.80 -17.49
CA PHE A 224 26.21 26.17 -16.25
C PHE A 224 26.66 26.93 -15.01
N LEU A 225 27.92 27.35 -14.94
CA LEU A 225 28.42 28.18 -13.84
C LEU A 225 27.67 29.52 -13.73
N SER A 226 27.27 30.11 -14.87
CA SER A 226 26.48 31.35 -14.88
C SER A 226 25.06 31.12 -14.33
N VAL A 227 24.44 29.98 -14.67
CA VAL A 227 23.10 29.60 -14.23
C VAL A 227 23.10 29.25 -12.75
N VAL A 228 24.10 28.50 -12.27
CA VAL A 228 24.23 28.08 -10.87
C VAL A 228 24.41 29.27 -9.90
N ARG A 229 25.00 30.37 -10.36
CA ARG A 229 25.13 31.61 -9.57
C ARG A 229 23.83 32.43 -9.48
N SER A 230 22.82 32.08 -10.26
CA SER A 230 21.52 32.75 -10.23
C SER A 230 20.71 32.31 -8.99
N PRO A 231 20.03 33.25 -8.30
CA PRO A 231 19.17 32.88 -7.17
C PRO A 231 18.06 31.90 -7.56
N ALA A 232 17.52 32.03 -8.78
CA ALA A 232 16.45 31.15 -9.27
C ALA A 232 16.90 29.67 -9.32
N PHE A 233 18.15 29.41 -9.70
CA PHE A 233 18.67 28.05 -9.77
C PHE A 233 18.91 27.42 -8.39
N SER A 234 18.96 28.22 -7.32
CA SER A 234 19.04 27.68 -5.95
C SER A 234 17.84 26.81 -5.59
N ILE A 235 16.66 27.11 -6.15
CA ILE A 235 15.47 26.27 -6.01
C ILE A 235 15.75 24.88 -6.60
N VAL A 236 16.28 24.81 -7.83
CA VAL A 236 16.59 23.55 -8.51
C VAL A 236 17.59 22.71 -7.70
N VAL A 237 18.67 23.33 -7.25
CA VAL A 237 19.75 22.65 -6.49
C VAL A 237 19.26 22.12 -5.13
N GLN A 238 18.30 22.80 -4.51
CA GLN A 238 17.75 22.44 -3.21
C GLN A 238 16.61 21.40 -3.29
N GLY A 239 16.51 20.63 -4.39
CA GLY A 239 15.47 19.60 -4.58
C GLY A 239 15.38 18.57 -3.45
N MET A 240 16.46 18.33 -2.68
CA MET A 240 16.42 17.45 -1.51
C MET A 240 15.48 17.93 -0.40
N LEU A 241 15.22 19.24 -0.28
CA LEU A 241 14.22 19.79 0.65
C LEU A 241 12.79 19.36 0.27
N ALA A 242 12.52 19.24 -1.03
CA ALA A 242 11.24 18.71 -1.49
C ALA A 242 11.06 17.24 -1.06
N VAL A 243 12.13 16.45 -1.04
CA VAL A 243 12.13 15.07 -0.51
C VAL A 243 11.90 15.07 1.02
N ASP A 244 12.57 15.96 1.76
CA ASP A 244 12.36 16.13 3.20
C ASP A 244 10.90 16.46 3.56
N THR A 245 10.18 17.15 2.67
CA THR A 245 8.74 17.42 2.83
C THR A 245 7.94 16.12 2.92
N PHE A 246 8.27 15.10 2.11
CA PHE A 246 7.63 13.79 2.20
C PHE A 246 7.98 13.06 3.50
N PHE A 247 9.22 13.17 3.99
CA PHE A 247 9.62 12.59 5.28
C PHE A 247 8.88 13.24 6.47
N ALA A 248 8.71 14.57 6.46
CA ALA A 248 7.90 15.27 7.46
C ALA A 248 6.43 14.80 7.44
N ILE A 249 5.83 14.70 6.24
CA ILE A 249 4.47 14.18 6.06
C ILE A 249 4.35 12.74 6.55
N THR A 250 5.35 11.88 6.27
CA THR A 250 5.40 10.50 6.77
C THR A 250 5.31 10.48 8.30
N GLY A 251 6.12 11.30 8.99
CA GLY A 251 6.09 11.40 10.45
C GLY A 251 4.70 11.76 11.00
N ILE A 252 4.06 12.78 10.42
CA ILE A 252 2.70 13.21 10.80
C ILE A 252 1.70 12.06 10.64
N VAL A 253 1.66 11.45 9.46
CA VAL A 253 0.67 10.41 9.13
C VAL A 253 0.88 9.14 9.95
N VAL A 254 2.13 8.74 10.18
CA VAL A 254 2.47 7.57 11.02
C VAL A 254 1.98 7.80 12.44
N TYR A 255 2.29 8.94 13.05
CA TYR A 255 1.86 9.24 14.41
C TYR A 255 0.33 9.22 14.54
N ARG A 256 -0.39 9.94 13.66
CA ARG A 256 -1.86 10.03 13.71
C ARG A 256 -2.54 8.67 13.54
N LYS A 257 -2.05 7.83 12.62
CA LYS A 257 -2.57 6.47 12.43
C LYS A 257 -2.33 5.59 13.66
N LEU A 258 -1.14 5.64 14.24
CA LEU A 258 -0.82 4.90 15.46
C LEU A 258 -1.65 5.39 16.65
N TYR A 259 -1.81 6.70 16.80
CA TYR A 259 -2.65 7.31 17.82
C TYR A 259 -4.10 6.82 17.70
N SER A 260 -4.71 6.94 16.51
CA SER A 260 -6.08 6.47 16.27
C SER A 260 -6.24 4.98 16.55
N ALA A 261 -5.29 4.13 16.12
CA ALA A 261 -5.32 2.69 16.37
C ALA A 261 -5.26 2.35 17.86
N ILE A 262 -4.29 2.90 18.59
CA ILE A 262 -4.06 2.61 20.02
C ILE A 262 -5.13 3.24 20.92
N VAL A 263 -5.66 4.41 20.54
CA VAL A 263 -6.74 5.07 21.31
C VAL A 263 -8.07 4.34 21.10
N LYS A 264 -8.39 3.90 19.87
CA LYS A 264 -9.56 3.03 19.60
C LYS A 264 -9.49 1.75 20.44
N GLU A 265 -8.31 1.12 20.52
CA GLU A 265 -8.07 -0.04 21.39
C GLU A 265 -8.38 0.27 22.88
N ARG A 266 -7.87 1.39 23.42
CA ARG A 266 -8.13 1.80 24.82
C ARG A 266 -9.60 2.13 25.13
N ILE A 267 -10.34 2.68 24.16
CA ILE A 267 -11.76 2.98 24.35
C ILE A 267 -12.57 1.67 24.36
N LEU A 268 -12.31 0.78 23.39
CA LEU A 268 -12.94 -0.54 23.34
C LEU A 268 -12.68 -1.35 24.61
N ASP A 269 -11.44 -1.36 25.11
CA ASP A 269 -11.09 -2.03 26.38
C ASP A 269 -11.89 -1.48 27.58
N ARG A 270 -12.09 -0.16 27.66
CA ARG A 270 -12.89 0.45 28.73
C ARG A 270 -14.37 0.08 28.62
N VAL A 271 -14.94 0.11 27.42
CA VAL A 271 -16.33 -0.27 27.17
C VAL A 271 -16.56 -1.75 27.50
N CYS A 272 -15.71 -2.65 27.02
CA CYS A 272 -15.81 -4.08 27.33
C CYS A 272 -15.59 -4.36 28.84
N LYS A 273 -14.73 -3.60 29.53
CA LYS A 273 -14.51 -3.74 31.00
C LYS A 273 -15.68 -3.21 31.83
N TYR A 274 -16.27 -2.07 31.45
CA TYR A 274 -17.45 -1.52 32.13
C TYR A 274 -18.66 -2.46 32.00
N LYS A 275 -18.86 -3.07 30.81
CA LYS A 275 -19.94 -4.02 30.58
C LYS A 275 -19.79 -5.35 31.33
N ARG A 276 -18.57 -5.91 31.48
CA ARG A 276 -18.35 -7.08 32.37
C ARG A 276 -18.76 -6.81 33.82
N LYS A 277 -18.75 -5.54 34.23
CA LYS A 277 -19.23 -5.11 35.55
C LYS A 277 -20.77 -4.96 35.60
N MET A 278 -21.41 -4.87 34.44
CA MET A 278 -22.86 -4.67 34.25
C MET A 278 -23.60 -5.93 33.75
N SER A 279 -22.88 -7.03 33.45
CA SER A 279 -23.43 -8.28 32.89
C SER A 279 -24.16 -9.16 33.91
N VAL A 280 -24.97 -8.56 34.79
CA VAL A 280 -26.07 -9.27 35.47
C VAL A 280 -27.35 -9.15 34.62
N VAL A 281 -27.38 -8.28 33.61
CA VAL A 281 -28.61 -7.98 32.85
C VAL A 281 -28.32 -8.03 31.34
N THR A 282 -28.85 -9.06 30.67
CA THR A 282 -28.99 -9.30 29.21
C THR A 282 -27.83 -9.94 28.40
N ASP A 283 -28.15 -11.11 27.83
CA ASP A 283 -27.41 -11.90 26.83
C ASP A 283 -27.58 -11.30 25.42
N PHE A 284 -26.77 -10.30 25.09
CA PHE A 284 -26.57 -9.90 23.70
C PHE A 284 -25.17 -10.32 23.27
N ASN A 285 -25.05 -11.06 22.17
CA ASN A 285 -23.78 -11.63 21.72
C ASN A 285 -22.91 -10.56 21.03
N TRP A 286 -21.70 -10.32 21.56
CA TRP A 286 -20.76 -9.30 21.05
C TRP A 286 -19.39 -9.94 20.76
N ASP A 287 -19.29 -10.72 19.68
CA ASP A 287 -18.04 -11.35 19.23
C ASP A 287 -16.90 -10.33 18.97
N HIS A 288 -17.24 -9.05 18.78
CA HIS A 288 -16.28 -7.97 18.54
C HIS A 288 -15.42 -7.58 19.76
N CYS A 289 -15.79 -7.93 21.00
CA CYS A 289 -14.95 -7.69 22.19
C CYS A 289 -13.81 -8.72 22.34
N ASN A 290 -13.79 -9.81 21.55
CA ASN A 290 -12.78 -10.86 21.64
C ASN A 290 -11.60 -10.66 20.69
N GLU A 291 -11.71 -9.78 19.68
CA GLU A 291 -10.64 -9.53 18.72
C GLU A 291 -9.72 -8.38 19.19
N LYS A 292 -8.91 -8.66 20.22
CA LYS A 292 -7.84 -7.73 20.63
C LYS A 292 -6.76 -7.65 19.54
N ILE A 293 -6.72 -6.56 18.79
CA ILE A 293 -5.56 -6.24 17.94
C ILE A 293 -4.44 -5.74 18.85
N SER A 294 -3.69 -6.69 19.42
CA SER A 294 -2.47 -6.38 20.18
C SER A 294 -1.51 -5.53 19.34
N VAL A 295 -0.84 -4.57 19.97
CA VAL A 295 0.23 -3.79 19.32
C VAL A 295 1.34 -4.67 18.74
N SER A 296 1.55 -5.87 19.28
CA SER A 296 2.46 -6.86 18.70
C SER A 296 2.05 -7.36 17.31
N LYS A 297 0.74 -7.31 16.97
CA LYS A 297 0.21 -7.59 15.63
C LYS A 297 0.16 -6.33 14.76
N LEU A 298 -0.06 -5.15 15.37
CA LEU A 298 -0.15 -3.87 14.66
C LEU A 298 1.18 -3.49 13.98
N VAL A 299 2.30 -3.59 14.69
CA VAL A 299 3.62 -3.18 14.16
C VAL A 299 4.01 -3.99 12.91
N PRO A 300 4.03 -5.33 12.93
CA PRO A 300 4.31 -6.12 11.73
C PRO A 300 3.32 -5.86 10.60
N MET A 301 2.04 -5.65 10.91
CA MET A 301 1.03 -5.34 9.89
C MET A 301 1.30 -4.00 9.20
N VAL A 302 1.67 -2.95 9.95
CA VAL A 302 2.00 -1.64 9.40
C VAL A 302 3.25 -1.73 8.51
N LEU A 303 4.29 -2.42 8.99
CA LEU A 303 5.53 -2.62 8.24
C LEU A 303 5.29 -3.42 6.96
N LEU A 304 4.59 -4.56 7.05
CA LEU A 304 4.31 -5.42 5.89
C LEU A 304 3.47 -4.70 4.83
N ARG A 305 2.37 -4.05 5.24
CA ARG A 305 1.51 -3.32 4.31
C ARG A 305 2.27 -2.19 3.61
N ARG A 306 3.13 -1.48 4.34
CA ARG A 306 3.92 -0.40 3.76
C ARG A 306 5.02 -0.96 2.86
N GLY A 307 5.70 -2.02 3.27
CA GLY A 307 6.73 -2.71 2.49
C GLY A 307 6.19 -3.18 1.14
N ILE A 308 5.06 -3.90 1.13
CA ILE A 308 4.39 -4.33 -0.11
C ILE A 308 4.04 -3.13 -1.01
N ARG A 309 3.52 -2.05 -0.41
CA ARG A 309 3.14 -0.83 -1.14
C ARG A 309 4.33 -0.16 -1.84
N LEU A 310 5.54 -0.20 -1.27
CA LEU A 310 6.73 0.38 -1.88
C LEU A 310 7.45 -0.61 -2.81
N LEU A 311 7.46 -1.89 -2.47
CA LEU A 311 8.21 -2.91 -3.18
C LEU A 311 7.63 -3.17 -4.57
N VAL A 312 6.31 -3.30 -4.70
CA VAL A 312 5.67 -3.65 -5.98
C VAL A 312 5.97 -2.61 -7.08
N PRO A 313 5.79 -1.29 -6.86
CA PRO A 313 6.19 -0.29 -7.84
C PRO A 313 7.71 -0.26 -8.09
N SER A 314 8.52 -0.49 -7.05
CA SER A 314 9.99 -0.48 -7.19
C SER A 314 10.45 -1.60 -8.13
N LEU A 315 9.93 -2.81 -7.95
CA LEU A 315 10.21 -3.94 -8.83
C LEU A 315 9.70 -3.70 -10.25
N ALA A 316 8.51 -3.12 -10.41
CA ALA A 316 7.99 -2.77 -11.73
C ALA A 316 8.92 -1.80 -12.48
N VAL A 317 9.44 -0.77 -11.81
CA VAL A 317 10.42 0.16 -12.39
C VAL A 317 11.74 -0.54 -12.72
N THR A 318 12.21 -1.45 -11.87
CA THR A 318 13.40 -2.26 -12.17
C THR A 318 13.17 -3.20 -13.35
N CYS A 319 11.97 -3.75 -13.53
CA CYS A 319 11.62 -4.52 -14.74
C CYS A 319 11.61 -3.64 -16.00
N LEU A 320 11.13 -2.39 -15.91
CA LEU A 320 11.15 -1.45 -17.04
C LEU A 320 12.57 -1.16 -17.54
N LEU A 321 13.58 -1.16 -16.66
CA LEU A 321 14.98 -1.05 -17.06
C LEU A 321 15.36 -2.12 -18.10
N TYR A 322 14.95 -3.37 -17.91
CA TYR A 322 15.27 -4.47 -18.84
C TYR A 322 14.52 -4.39 -20.16
N ILE A 323 13.42 -3.64 -20.22
CA ILE A 323 12.62 -3.40 -21.43
C ILE A 323 13.15 -2.19 -22.21
N LEU A 324 13.85 -1.27 -21.54
CA LEU A 324 14.29 0.01 -22.10
C LEU A 324 15.04 -0.09 -23.45
N PRO A 325 15.94 -1.08 -23.69
CA PRO A 325 16.62 -1.22 -24.99
C PRO A 325 15.70 -1.57 -26.16
N LEU A 326 14.50 -2.09 -25.90
CA LEU A 326 13.54 -2.44 -26.95
C LEU A 326 12.79 -1.21 -27.49
N ILE A 327 12.78 -0.12 -26.73
CA ILE A 327 11.98 1.09 -27.02
C ILE A 327 12.84 2.35 -27.18
N THR A 328 14.14 2.27 -26.90
CA THR A 328 15.07 3.40 -27.00
C THR A 328 16.40 2.93 -27.58
N SER A 329 17.00 3.76 -28.44
CA SER A 329 18.31 3.52 -29.07
C SER A 329 19.08 4.83 -29.18
N GLY A 330 20.40 4.79 -29.02
CA GLY A 330 21.27 5.95 -29.22
C GLY A 330 22.54 5.91 -28.38
N PRO A 331 23.52 6.77 -28.69
CA PRO A 331 24.86 6.71 -28.11
C PRO A 331 24.88 6.87 -26.58
N GLY A 332 23.97 7.67 -26.01
CA GLY A 332 23.81 7.77 -24.56
C GLY A 332 23.29 6.47 -23.93
N MET A 333 22.30 5.84 -24.57
CA MET A 333 21.78 4.54 -24.10
C MET A 333 22.84 3.45 -24.18
N ASP A 334 23.60 3.39 -25.27
CA ASP A 334 24.66 2.39 -25.46
C ASP A 334 25.79 2.55 -24.43
N ALA A 335 26.07 3.78 -23.98
CA ALA A 335 27.07 4.06 -22.96
C ALA A 335 26.57 3.81 -21.52
N PHE A 336 25.36 4.26 -21.18
CA PHE A 336 24.85 4.21 -19.80
C PHE A 336 24.15 2.89 -19.45
N TYR A 337 23.50 2.23 -20.40
CA TYR A 337 22.70 1.03 -20.14
C TYR A 337 23.52 -0.16 -19.61
N PRO A 338 24.68 -0.54 -20.19
CA PRO A 338 25.47 -1.67 -19.71
C PRO A 338 25.91 -1.49 -18.25
N TYR A 339 26.24 -0.25 -17.88
CA TYR A 339 26.60 0.11 -16.51
C TYR A 339 25.44 -0.08 -15.53
N LEU A 340 24.27 0.48 -15.85
CA LEU A 340 23.08 0.37 -15.01
C LEU A 340 22.60 -1.08 -14.89
N ARG A 341 22.62 -1.82 -16.00
CA ARG A 341 22.29 -3.25 -16.07
C ARG A 341 23.23 -4.07 -15.20
N ASN A 342 24.55 -3.92 -15.34
CA ASN A 342 25.52 -4.71 -14.57
C ASN A 342 25.38 -4.49 -13.05
N ASN A 343 25.15 -3.24 -12.62
CA ASN A 343 24.87 -2.95 -11.21
C ASN A 343 23.59 -3.61 -10.70
N CYS A 344 22.54 -3.65 -11.53
CA CYS A 344 21.29 -4.32 -11.19
C CYS A 344 21.38 -5.84 -11.21
N ASP A 345 22.05 -6.44 -12.18
CA ASP A 345 22.25 -7.89 -12.26
C ASP A 345 22.95 -8.43 -10.99
N GLN A 346 23.88 -7.66 -10.42
CA GLN A 346 24.59 -8.03 -9.19
C GLN A 346 23.81 -7.71 -7.90
N ARG A 347 22.98 -6.66 -7.88
CA ARG A 347 22.44 -6.07 -6.63
C ARG A 347 20.94 -5.84 -6.60
N TRP A 348 20.15 -6.35 -7.56
CA TRP A 348 18.69 -6.22 -7.55
C TRP A 348 18.04 -6.68 -6.23
N TRP A 349 18.62 -7.70 -5.58
CA TRP A 349 18.14 -8.25 -4.31
C TRP A 349 18.15 -7.22 -3.16
N THR A 350 19.01 -6.20 -3.23
CA THR A 350 19.08 -5.13 -2.21
C THR A 350 17.80 -4.29 -2.15
N LEU A 351 17.03 -4.26 -3.24
CA LEU A 351 15.72 -3.60 -3.31
C LEU A 351 14.65 -4.34 -2.50
N LEU A 352 14.72 -5.68 -2.45
CA LEU A 352 13.79 -6.50 -1.66
C LEU A 352 13.91 -6.23 -0.16
N LEU A 353 15.14 -5.94 0.27
CA LEU A 353 15.49 -5.74 1.68
C LEU A 353 15.47 -4.27 2.08
N PHE A 354 15.20 -3.33 1.15
CA PHE A 354 15.25 -1.89 1.40
C PHE A 354 16.61 -1.42 1.95
N ILE A 355 17.71 -1.92 1.37
CA ILE A 355 19.10 -1.58 1.76
C ILE A 355 19.95 -1.06 0.60
N ASN A 356 19.36 -0.80 -0.56
CA ASN A 356 20.08 -0.36 -1.76
C ASN A 356 20.83 0.97 -1.58
N ASN A 357 20.42 1.81 -0.61
CA ASN A 357 21.09 3.06 -0.26
C ASN A 357 22.36 2.90 0.60
N PHE A 358 22.74 1.67 0.99
CA PHE A 358 24.01 1.43 1.70
C PHE A 358 25.23 1.47 0.78
N TRP A 359 25.03 1.35 -0.53
CA TRP A 359 26.09 1.50 -1.52
C TRP A 359 26.17 2.92 -2.07
N SER A 360 27.35 3.31 -2.54
CA SER A 360 27.54 4.58 -3.24
C SER A 360 26.74 4.60 -4.55
N PHE A 361 26.48 5.80 -5.06
CA PHE A 361 25.77 6.05 -6.32
C PHE A 361 26.24 5.14 -7.46
N GLU A 362 27.55 4.89 -7.54
CA GLU A 362 28.16 4.14 -8.64
C GLU A 362 27.92 2.63 -8.63
N PHE A 363 27.52 2.11 -7.47
CA PHE A 363 27.42 0.68 -7.22
C PHE A 363 25.98 0.26 -6.93
N THR A 364 25.05 1.19 -6.78
CA THR A 364 23.68 0.82 -6.43
C THR A 364 22.84 0.46 -7.67
N CYS A 365 21.94 -0.52 -7.52
CA CYS A 365 20.92 -0.77 -8.53
C CYS A 365 19.83 0.29 -8.40
N MET A 366 19.59 1.05 -9.48
CA MET A 366 18.59 2.11 -9.52
C MET A 366 18.73 3.11 -8.35
N ASN A 367 19.76 3.97 -8.40
CA ASN A 367 20.02 4.93 -7.32
C ASN A 367 18.78 5.76 -6.95
N ASN A 368 17.97 6.17 -7.92
CA ASN A 368 16.71 6.88 -7.70
C ASN A 368 15.70 6.16 -6.78
N GLN A 369 15.90 4.88 -6.44
CA GLN A 369 15.10 4.14 -5.46
C GLN A 369 15.63 4.24 -4.02
N TRP A 370 16.70 5.01 -3.74
CA TRP A 370 17.24 5.21 -2.40
C TRP A 370 16.18 5.69 -1.39
N TYR A 371 15.25 6.53 -1.86
CA TYR A 371 14.16 7.08 -1.04
C TYR A 371 13.30 5.98 -0.43
N ASN A 372 12.97 4.93 -1.19
CA ASN A 372 12.13 3.83 -0.72
C ASN A 372 12.83 3.05 0.41
N ALA A 373 14.13 2.85 0.30
CA ALA A 373 14.94 2.25 1.35
C ALA A 373 14.99 3.14 2.60
N ALA A 374 15.31 4.42 2.43
CA ALA A 374 15.37 5.36 3.54
C ALA A 374 14.02 5.47 4.27
N ASP A 375 12.90 5.49 3.56
CA ASP A 375 11.56 5.57 4.13
C ASP A 375 11.19 4.35 4.99
N MET A 376 11.63 3.15 4.59
CA MET A 376 11.47 1.92 5.40
C MET A 376 12.39 1.91 6.61
N GLN A 377 13.66 2.24 6.42
CA GLN A 377 14.65 2.32 7.50
C GLN A 377 14.22 3.31 8.58
N LEU A 378 13.77 4.50 8.18
CA LEU A 378 13.28 5.52 9.10
C LEU A 378 12.02 5.06 9.84
N LEU A 379 11.09 4.37 9.17
CA LEU A 379 9.90 3.82 9.85
C LEU A 379 10.27 2.82 10.94
N LEU A 380 11.23 1.93 10.66
CA LEU A 380 11.71 0.95 11.65
C LEU A 380 12.29 1.65 12.88
N ILE A 381 13.02 2.76 12.70
CA ILE A 381 13.59 3.54 13.80
C ILE A 381 12.49 4.27 14.59
N VAL A 382 11.58 4.96 13.91
CA VAL A 382 10.65 5.89 14.57
C VAL A 382 9.36 5.26 15.09
N ILE A 383 9.01 4.04 14.68
CA ILE A 383 7.75 3.39 15.09
C ILE A 383 7.69 3.17 16.61
N LEU A 384 8.81 2.77 17.24
CA LEU A 384 8.87 2.53 18.68
C LEU A 384 8.76 3.84 19.48
N PRO A 385 9.54 4.91 19.18
CA PRO A 385 9.32 6.23 19.78
C PRO A 385 7.91 6.78 19.58
N ALA A 386 7.33 6.61 18.39
CA ALA A 386 5.96 7.06 18.12
C ALA A 386 4.93 6.33 19.00
N ILE A 387 5.04 5.00 19.15
CA ILE A 387 4.21 4.22 20.08
C ILE A 387 4.44 4.66 21.53
N CYS A 388 5.70 4.93 21.89
CA CYS A 388 6.07 5.42 23.21
C CYS A 388 5.37 6.76 23.50
N ILE A 389 5.34 7.71 22.56
CA ILE A 389 4.60 8.98 22.73
C ILE A 389 3.12 8.74 23.02
N VAL A 390 2.48 7.79 22.31
CA VAL A 390 1.05 7.52 22.51
C VAL A 390 0.77 6.92 23.89
N ARG A 391 1.66 6.06 24.41
CA ARG A 391 1.50 5.41 25.73
C ARG A 391 1.98 6.28 26.88
N GLN A 392 3.17 6.84 26.75
CA GLN A 392 3.91 7.60 27.75
C GLN A 392 4.50 8.86 27.09
N PRO A 393 3.73 9.96 26.99
CA PRO A 393 4.09 11.11 26.18
C PRO A 393 5.42 11.74 26.58
N ARG A 394 5.76 11.81 27.89
CA ARG A 394 7.02 12.39 28.36
C ARG A 394 8.24 11.62 27.85
N GLN A 395 8.27 10.30 28.06
CA GLN A 395 9.39 9.46 27.63
C GLN A 395 9.51 9.43 26.10
N GLY A 396 8.38 9.34 25.40
CA GLY A 396 8.37 9.38 23.95
C GLY A 396 8.88 10.70 23.36
N LEU A 397 8.53 11.85 23.97
CA LEU A 397 9.03 13.16 23.55
C LEU A 397 10.54 13.30 23.78
N VAL A 398 11.05 12.79 24.90
CA VAL A 398 12.50 12.74 25.17
C VAL A 398 13.21 11.89 24.12
N ALA A 399 12.65 10.72 23.77
CA ALA A 399 13.23 9.86 22.73
C ALA A 399 13.25 10.55 21.35
N ILE A 400 12.17 11.22 20.95
CA ILE A 400 12.13 11.99 19.70
C ILE A 400 13.13 13.15 19.70
N ALA A 401 13.26 13.87 20.82
CA ALA A 401 14.26 14.94 20.95
C ALA A 401 15.68 14.38 20.80
N PHE A 402 15.99 13.25 21.45
CA PHE A 402 17.26 12.56 21.31
C PHE A 402 17.57 12.18 19.85
N PHE A 403 16.63 11.52 19.16
CA PHE A 403 16.82 11.13 17.76
C PHE A 403 16.98 12.32 16.82
N THR A 404 16.30 13.43 17.11
CA THR A 404 16.44 14.69 16.35
C THR A 404 17.86 15.24 16.51
N ILE A 405 18.35 15.38 17.74
CA ILE A 405 19.69 15.90 18.02
C ILE A 405 20.78 14.96 17.46
N PHE A 406 20.58 13.65 17.59
CA PHE A 406 21.49 12.65 17.03
C PHE A 406 21.61 12.79 15.50
N SER A 407 20.48 12.90 14.80
CA SER A 407 20.45 13.08 13.35
C SER A 407 21.12 14.38 12.89
N MET A 408 20.90 15.48 13.62
CA MET A 408 21.55 16.77 13.38
C MET A 408 23.07 16.69 13.54
N ALA A 409 23.53 16.12 14.66
CA ALA A 409 24.96 15.92 14.93
C ALA A 409 25.61 14.98 13.91
N TYR A 410 24.92 13.90 13.53
CA TYR A 410 25.38 12.96 12.51
C TYR A 410 25.56 13.64 11.15
N THR A 411 24.60 14.46 10.73
CA THR A 411 24.67 15.19 9.45
C THR A 411 25.82 16.19 9.43
N ALA A 412 26.05 16.90 10.54
CA ALA A 412 27.21 17.79 10.70
C ALA A 412 28.54 17.01 10.69
N PHE A 413 28.60 15.87 11.38
CA PHE A 413 29.77 14.99 11.36
C PHE A 413 30.12 14.51 9.95
N LEU A 414 29.14 14.03 9.18
CA LEU A 414 29.38 13.59 7.80
C LEU A 414 29.88 14.74 6.92
N THR A 415 29.33 15.93 7.09
CA THR A 415 29.74 17.15 6.37
C THR A 415 31.21 17.48 6.61
N ILE A 416 31.66 17.39 7.86
CA ILE A 416 33.06 17.61 8.24
C ILE A 416 33.96 16.47 7.73
N TYR A 417 33.53 15.23 7.93
CA TYR A 417 34.29 14.03 7.57
C TYR A 417 34.58 13.96 6.06
N TYR A 418 33.58 14.24 5.23
CA TYR A 418 33.73 14.23 3.78
C TYR A 418 34.23 15.55 3.19
N ASN A 419 34.40 16.59 4.01
CA ASN A 419 34.72 17.96 3.57
C ASN A 419 33.81 18.42 2.41
N ALA A 420 32.52 18.12 2.51
CA ALA A 420 31.54 18.34 1.45
C ALA A 420 30.26 18.90 2.05
N ALA A 421 29.62 19.82 1.33
CA ALA A 421 28.35 20.38 1.76
C ALA A 421 27.25 19.29 1.78
N PRO A 422 26.29 19.37 2.73
CA PRO A 422 25.20 18.40 2.85
C PRO A 422 24.13 18.55 1.75
N THR A 423 24.31 19.50 0.84
CA THR A 423 23.46 19.78 -0.33
C THR A 423 24.34 19.93 -1.57
N SER A 424 23.73 19.85 -2.76
CA SER A 424 24.40 19.78 -4.06
C SER A 424 25.08 21.09 -4.46
N VAL A 425 26.19 21.43 -3.80
CA VAL A 425 26.98 22.62 -4.16
C VAL A 425 27.95 22.25 -5.28
N ILE A 426 27.94 23.04 -6.34
CA ILE A 426 28.79 22.86 -7.51
C ILE A 426 29.88 23.93 -7.43
N LEU A 427 31.07 23.50 -6.99
CA LEU A 427 32.25 24.36 -6.83
C LEU A 427 33.29 24.05 -7.92
N PRO A 428 33.94 25.04 -8.53
CA PRO A 428 34.84 24.85 -9.68
C PRO A 428 36.08 23.98 -9.43
N ARG A 429 36.53 23.83 -8.18
CA ARG A 429 37.85 23.26 -7.87
C ARG A 429 37.87 21.73 -7.69
N GLN A 430 36.74 21.06 -7.40
CA GLN A 430 36.71 19.60 -7.08
C GLN A 430 35.33 18.93 -7.33
N THR A 431 34.78 19.01 -8.54
CA THR A 431 33.37 18.68 -8.82
C THR A 431 32.99 17.22 -8.55
N LEU A 432 33.76 16.22 -9.00
CA LEU A 432 33.31 14.82 -8.96
C LEU A 432 33.34 14.20 -7.55
N LYS A 433 34.44 14.39 -6.80
CA LYS A 433 34.56 13.86 -5.42
C LYS A 433 33.57 14.53 -4.47
N VAL A 434 33.37 15.85 -4.61
CA VAL A 434 32.39 16.58 -3.79
C VAL A 434 30.96 16.14 -4.12
N LEU A 435 30.64 15.95 -5.41
CA LEU A 435 29.34 15.44 -5.84
C LEU A 435 29.04 14.03 -5.29
N GLN A 436 30.01 13.10 -5.40
CA GLN A 436 29.87 11.76 -4.84
C GLN A 436 29.64 11.78 -3.32
N SER A 437 30.39 12.60 -2.59
CA SER A 437 30.23 12.78 -1.14
C SER A 437 28.87 13.38 -0.78
N THR A 438 28.40 14.38 -1.53
CA THR A 438 27.09 14.99 -1.29
C THR A 438 25.95 14.02 -1.56
N LEU A 439 26.01 13.27 -2.67
CA LEU A 439 25.01 12.21 -2.95
C LEU A 439 25.05 11.13 -1.87
N ARG A 440 26.23 10.78 -1.38
CA ARG A 440 26.39 9.82 -0.28
C ARG A 440 25.75 10.29 1.02
N ILE A 441 25.81 11.58 1.33
CA ILE A 441 25.12 12.17 2.50
C ILE A 441 23.60 12.23 2.25
N GLY A 442 23.18 12.54 1.02
CA GLY A 442 21.78 12.67 0.62
C GLY A 442 21.01 11.35 0.60
N ASP A 443 21.62 10.26 0.14
CA ASP A 443 20.92 8.98 -0.05
C ASP A 443 20.75 8.17 1.25
N GLN A 444 21.46 8.56 2.31
CA GLN A 444 21.39 7.89 3.62
C GLN A 444 20.13 8.24 4.38
N ALA A 445 19.58 7.27 5.13
CA ALA A 445 18.39 7.50 5.95
C ALA A 445 18.61 8.42 7.15
N LEU A 446 19.69 8.22 7.91
CA LEU A 446 19.90 8.87 9.21
C LEU A 446 19.91 10.41 9.17
N PRO A 447 20.45 11.08 8.13
CA PRO A 447 20.33 12.54 8.01
C PRO A 447 18.88 13.04 7.97
N HIS A 448 17.94 12.28 7.40
CA HIS A 448 16.53 12.66 7.32
C HIS A 448 15.72 12.38 8.59
N LEU A 449 16.29 11.65 9.56
CA LEU A 449 15.61 11.27 10.79
C LEU A 449 15.09 12.47 11.57
N ALA A 450 15.86 13.57 11.65
CA ALA A 450 15.43 14.82 12.28
C ALA A 450 14.10 15.33 11.70
N THR A 451 13.96 15.34 10.37
CA THR A 451 12.74 15.81 9.69
C THR A 451 11.54 14.91 9.98
N VAL A 452 11.73 13.58 10.01
CA VAL A 452 10.67 12.63 10.37
C VAL A 452 10.24 12.83 11.82
N CYS A 453 11.19 13.01 12.74
CA CYS A 453 10.95 13.27 14.16
C CYS A 453 10.17 14.58 14.38
N VAL A 454 10.52 15.65 13.67
CA VAL A 454 9.76 16.91 13.66
C VAL A 454 8.35 16.70 13.11
N GLY A 455 8.19 15.87 12.06
CA GLY A 455 6.88 15.45 11.56
C GLY A 455 6.03 14.71 12.61
N ILE A 456 6.61 13.78 13.36
CA ILE A 456 5.93 13.08 14.46
C ILE A 456 5.47 14.07 15.54
N LEU A 457 6.33 15.02 15.91
CA LEU A 457 5.99 16.10 16.84
C LEU A 457 4.83 16.94 16.30
N GLY A 458 4.82 17.26 15.01
CA GLY A 458 3.70 17.90 14.32
C GLY A 458 2.40 17.12 14.45
N GLY A 459 2.45 15.79 14.21
CA GLY A 459 1.30 14.90 14.41
C GLY A 459 0.80 14.89 15.86
N TYR A 460 1.71 14.88 16.84
CA TYR A 460 1.38 14.97 18.27
C TYR A 460 0.65 16.28 18.61
N LEU A 461 1.16 17.41 18.12
CA LEU A 461 0.56 18.72 18.31
C LEU A 461 -0.83 18.81 17.66
N MET A 462 -1.01 18.25 16.45
CA MET A 462 -2.30 18.24 15.77
C MET A 462 -3.36 17.45 16.54
N GLU A 463 -3.01 16.33 17.16
CA GLU A 463 -3.98 15.52 17.94
C GLU A 463 -4.29 16.10 19.33
N HIS A 464 -3.32 16.75 19.99
CA HIS A 464 -3.50 17.22 21.38
C HIS A 464 -3.81 18.72 21.50
N ARG A 465 -3.54 19.52 20.47
CA ARG A 465 -3.68 20.99 20.49
C ARG A 465 -4.56 21.53 19.36
N LYS A 466 -5.35 20.68 18.69
CA LYS A 466 -6.26 21.10 17.61
C LYS A 466 -7.13 22.29 18.00
N ASP A 467 -7.74 22.24 19.18
CA ASP A 467 -8.71 23.23 19.67
C ASP A 467 -8.08 24.41 20.44
N SER A 468 -6.75 24.47 20.54
CA SER A 468 -6.08 25.55 21.25
C SER A 468 -6.27 26.88 20.51
N LYS A 469 -6.72 27.92 21.21
CA LYS A 469 -6.88 29.27 20.65
C LYS A 469 -5.52 29.94 20.54
N ILE A 470 -4.95 30.00 19.34
CA ILE A 470 -3.74 30.77 19.05
C ILE A 470 -4.17 32.20 18.70
N SER A 471 -3.50 33.20 19.29
CA SER A 471 -3.76 34.61 19.00
C SER A 471 -3.41 34.97 17.56
N SER A 472 -4.03 36.02 17.01
CA SER A 472 -3.71 36.50 15.66
C SER A 472 -2.24 36.89 15.53
N LEU A 473 -1.67 37.51 16.56
CA LEU A 473 -0.25 37.84 16.63
C LEU A 473 0.63 36.58 16.56
N GLY A 474 0.28 35.53 17.30
CA GLY A 474 0.99 34.24 17.26
C GLY A 474 0.93 33.55 15.91
N MET A 475 -0.13 33.79 15.12
CA MET A 475 -0.25 33.24 13.77
C MET A 475 0.66 33.98 12.79
N TRP A 476 0.65 35.32 12.82
CA TRP A 476 1.53 36.14 11.99
C TRP A 476 3.00 35.92 12.30
N THR A 477 3.37 35.83 13.59
CA THR A 477 4.76 35.53 13.99
C THR A 477 5.19 34.15 13.50
N GLY A 478 4.31 33.15 13.57
CA GLY A 478 4.59 31.81 13.04
C GLY A 478 4.78 31.80 11.52
N TRP A 479 3.95 32.52 10.75
CA TRP A 479 4.13 32.67 9.30
C TRP A 479 5.42 33.40 8.93
N LEU A 480 5.69 34.54 9.57
CA LEU A 480 6.90 35.32 9.30
C LEU A 480 8.16 34.53 9.66
N LEU A 481 8.19 33.89 10.83
CA LEU A 481 9.35 33.13 11.29
C LEU A 481 9.59 31.90 10.41
N SER A 482 8.56 31.10 10.15
CA SER A 482 8.69 29.90 9.32
C SER A 482 9.00 30.23 7.85
N GLY A 483 8.43 31.32 7.32
CA GLY A 483 8.73 31.85 5.99
C GLY A 483 10.16 32.37 5.87
N ALA A 484 10.64 33.15 6.85
CA ALA A 484 12.00 33.66 6.86
C ALA A 484 13.04 32.53 6.97
N LEU A 485 12.81 31.56 7.87
CA LEU A 485 13.72 30.43 8.04
C LEU A 485 13.77 29.54 6.80
N SER A 486 12.63 29.24 6.19
CA SER A 486 12.60 28.47 4.93
C SER A 486 13.26 29.21 3.78
N PHE A 487 13.08 30.54 3.68
CA PHE A 487 13.76 31.38 2.70
C PHE A 487 15.29 31.32 2.88
N VAL A 488 15.79 31.49 4.11
CA VAL A 488 17.23 31.40 4.39
C VAL A 488 17.77 30.01 4.04
N VAL A 489 17.08 28.95 4.46
CA VAL A 489 17.49 27.57 4.16
C VAL A 489 17.61 27.33 2.65
N VAL A 490 16.66 27.81 1.84
CA VAL A 490 16.69 27.63 0.39
C VAL A 490 17.79 28.48 -0.27
N PHE A 491 17.88 29.77 0.05
CA PHE A 491 18.67 30.72 -0.73
C PHE A 491 20.10 30.95 -0.25
N ILE A 492 20.50 30.46 0.94
CA ILE A 492 21.88 30.59 1.45
C ILE A 492 22.92 30.04 0.47
N ILE A 493 22.56 29.00 -0.29
CA ILE A 493 23.43 28.38 -1.29
C ILE A 493 23.82 29.36 -2.41
N THR A 494 22.98 30.35 -2.73
CA THR A 494 23.30 31.41 -3.71
C THR A 494 24.57 32.16 -3.30
N ILE A 495 24.72 32.42 -2.00
CA ILE A 495 25.88 33.12 -1.45
C ILE A 495 27.13 32.25 -1.65
N TRP A 496 27.02 30.96 -1.38
CA TRP A 496 28.11 29.99 -1.57
C TRP A 496 28.53 29.86 -3.04
N HIS A 497 27.59 29.77 -3.97
CA HIS A 497 27.90 29.70 -5.41
C HIS A 497 28.54 31.00 -5.93
N ARG A 498 28.14 32.15 -5.41
CA ARG A 498 28.75 33.45 -5.75
C ARG A 498 30.14 33.61 -5.17
N ARG A 499 30.34 33.21 -3.91
CA ARG A 499 31.66 33.20 -3.25
C ARG A 499 32.61 32.19 -3.89
N GLY A 500 32.09 31.06 -4.38
CA GLY A 500 32.89 29.99 -4.97
C GLY A 500 33.68 29.18 -3.94
N GLU A 501 33.40 29.38 -2.65
CA GLU A 501 34.00 28.67 -1.53
C GLU A 501 33.01 28.64 -0.35
N ILE A 502 33.17 27.64 0.52
CA ILE A 502 32.37 27.48 1.75
C ILE A 502 33.34 27.09 2.87
N SER A 503 33.25 27.77 4.01
CA SER A 503 34.03 27.35 5.18
C SER A 503 33.42 26.08 5.80
N THR A 504 34.27 25.22 6.37
CA THR A 504 33.81 23.98 7.00
C THR A 504 32.82 24.24 8.15
N ALA A 505 33.02 25.33 8.89
CA ALA A 505 32.11 25.79 9.94
C ALA A 505 30.75 26.23 9.40
N GLU A 506 30.71 27.00 8.30
CA GLU A 506 29.46 27.40 7.64
C GLU A 506 28.69 26.17 7.12
N ALA A 507 29.39 25.24 6.47
CA ALA A 507 28.79 24.01 5.95
C ALA A 507 28.23 23.13 7.07
N ALA A 508 28.98 22.95 8.16
CA ALA A 508 28.56 22.15 9.31
C ALA A 508 27.38 22.78 10.07
N ALA A 509 27.39 24.11 10.26
CA ALA A 509 26.29 24.83 10.89
C ALA A 509 25.00 24.71 10.07
N TYR A 510 25.10 24.86 8.74
CA TYR A 510 23.97 24.62 7.85
C TYR A 510 23.50 23.16 7.96
N ALA A 511 24.41 22.18 7.85
CA ALA A 511 24.14 20.75 7.96
C ALA A 511 23.39 20.35 9.24
N PHE A 512 23.72 21.00 10.36
CA PHE A 512 23.10 20.76 11.65
C PHE A 512 21.64 21.23 11.71
N LEU A 513 21.29 22.32 11.02
CA LEU A 513 20.01 23.02 11.22
C LEU A 513 19.01 22.89 10.06
N TYR A 514 19.47 22.75 8.82
CA TYR A 514 18.61 22.99 7.66
C TYR A 514 17.41 22.03 7.56
N ARG A 515 17.61 20.74 7.83
CA ARG A 515 16.57 19.70 7.78
C ARG A 515 15.48 19.87 8.84
N PRO A 516 15.78 19.98 10.15
CA PRO A 516 14.74 20.20 11.15
C PRO A 516 14.03 21.55 10.98
N LEU A 517 14.72 22.60 10.53
CA LEU A 517 14.09 23.90 10.21
C LEU A 517 13.09 23.77 9.05
N TRP A 518 13.48 23.07 7.98
CA TRP A 518 12.57 22.79 6.87
C TRP A 518 11.37 21.94 7.30
N GLY A 519 11.61 20.88 8.07
CA GLY A 519 10.57 20.06 8.67
C GLY A 519 9.59 20.87 9.52
N ALA A 520 10.09 21.83 10.32
CA ALA A 520 9.27 22.69 11.15
C ALA A 520 8.40 23.63 10.30
N PHE A 521 8.93 24.17 9.20
CA PHE A 521 8.15 24.94 8.22
C PHE A 521 7.01 24.11 7.62
N VAL A 522 7.29 22.88 7.18
CA VAL A 522 6.26 21.99 6.61
C VAL A 522 5.20 21.63 7.65
N VAL A 523 5.60 21.34 8.89
CA VAL A 523 4.67 21.07 10.00
C VAL A 523 3.80 22.28 10.28
N TRP A 524 4.37 23.49 10.33
CA TRP A 524 3.62 24.74 10.53
C TRP A 524 2.59 24.96 9.41
N LEU A 525 3.00 24.78 8.15
CA LEU A 525 2.14 24.89 6.98
C LEU A 525 0.93 23.94 7.09
N ILE A 526 1.18 22.66 7.37
CA ILE A 526 0.14 21.64 7.51
C ILE A 526 -0.76 21.94 8.73
N PHE A 527 -0.19 22.38 9.85
CA PHE A 527 -0.95 22.72 11.05
C PHE A 527 -1.87 23.92 10.82
N ALA A 528 -1.37 24.98 10.20
CA ALA A 528 -2.13 26.20 9.91
C ALA A 528 -3.26 25.95 8.88
N CYS A 529 -2.98 25.18 7.83
CA CYS A 529 -3.98 24.79 6.83
C CYS A 529 -5.00 23.80 7.39
N GLY A 530 -4.54 22.76 8.09
CA GLY A 530 -5.37 21.67 8.62
C GLY A 530 -6.32 22.09 9.73
N THR A 531 -5.98 23.15 10.48
CA THR A 531 -6.87 23.69 11.52
C THR A 531 -7.83 24.77 11.00
N GLY A 532 -7.86 25.01 9.68
CA GLY A 532 -8.71 26.03 9.05
C GLY A 532 -8.30 27.47 9.35
N ARG A 533 -7.19 27.68 10.07
CA ARG A 533 -6.71 29.00 10.49
C ARG A 533 -6.08 29.79 9.35
N ALA A 534 -5.53 29.13 8.34
CA ALA A 534 -5.01 29.79 7.14
C ALA A 534 -6.08 30.60 6.38
N ARG A 535 -7.34 30.14 6.37
CA ARG A 535 -8.44 30.74 5.60
C ARG A 535 -9.03 32.01 6.21
N LYS A 536 -8.72 32.29 7.48
CA LYS A 536 -9.23 33.47 8.20
C LYS A 536 -8.32 34.70 8.06
N TYR A 537 -7.11 34.50 7.53
CA TYR A 537 -6.06 35.52 7.40
C TYR A 537 -5.48 35.61 5.98
N SER A 538 -6.01 34.84 5.02
CA SER A 538 -5.86 35.04 3.58
C SER A 538 -6.94 36.00 3.10
#